data_AF-A0A8J4TT02-F1
#
_entry.id   AF-A0A8J4TT02-F1
#
_cell.length_a   1.000
_cell.length_b   1.000
_cell.length_c   1.000
_cell.angle_alpha   90.00
_cell.angle_beta   90.00
_cell.angle_gamma   90.00
#
_symmetry.space_group_name_H-M   'P 1'
#
loop_
_entity.id
_entity.type
_entity.pdbx_description
1 polymer ?
#
loop_
_entity_poly.entity_id
_entity_poly.type
_entity_poly.pdbx_seq_one_letter_code
_entity_poly.pdbx_strand_id
1 'polypeptide(L)'
;MRELLLCPPDYYGIEYEINPWMNRARAGQLCQKQWKQLHARLSDLDCEVHLISPQPGLPDMVFTANAGLTVGANLSPVIFAIRSARASSRSSRNGWNNATMK
;
A
#
# COMPACT_ATOMS: atom_id res chain seq x y z
N MET A 1 -8.72 18.13 8.10
CA MET A 1 -7.67 17.59 7.22
C MET A 1 -7.92 16.10 7.05
N ARG A 2 -7.68 15.50 5.87
CA ARG A 2 -7.84 14.06 5.66
C ARG A 2 -6.47 13.42 5.64
N GLU A 3 -6.27 12.40 6.46
CA GLU A 3 -5.03 11.63 6.52
C GLU A 3 -5.13 10.40 5.63
N LEU A 4 -4.08 10.15 4.84
CA LEU A 4 -3.98 9.02 3.94
C LEU A 4 -2.64 8.31 4.12
N LEU A 5 -2.65 6.99 4.05
CA LEU A 5 -1.44 6.17 4.05
C LEU A 5 -1.17 5.67 2.63
N LEU A 6 0.03 5.90 2.11
CA LEU A 6 0.48 5.34 0.83
C LEU A 6 1.81 4.59 0.98
N CYS A 7 2.11 3.71 0.03
CA CYS A 7 3.39 3.03 -0.10
C CYS A 7 3.93 3.24 -1.53
N PRO A 8 5.15 3.75 -1.70
CA PRO A 8 5.80 3.86 -3.01
C PRO A 8 5.96 2.50 -3.70
N PRO A 9 5.91 2.43 -5.04
CA PRO A 9 5.95 1.18 -5.80
C PRO A 9 7.39 0.72 -6.15
N ASP A 10 8.34 0.88 -5.22
CA ASP A 10 9.76 0.60 -5.49
C ASP A 10 10.04 -0.88 -5.72
N TYR A 11 9.24 -1.76 -5.10
CA TYR A 11 9.28 -3.22 -5.28
C TYR A 11 7.98 -3.76 -5.88
N TYR A 12 7.20 -2.91 -6.57
CA TYR A 12 5.95 -3.34 -7.18
C TYR A 12 6.20 -4.26 -8.38
N GLY A 13 5.43 -5.34 -8.46
CA GLY A 13 5.40 -6.27 -9.59
C GLY A 13 4.21 -7.21 -9.48
N ILE A 14 3.88 -7.91 -10.58
CA ILE A 14 2.91 -9.00 -10.55
C ILE A 14 3.72 -10.30 -10.44
N GLU A 15 3.98 -10.75 -9.21
CA GLU A 15 4.77 -11.96 -8.94
C GLU A 15 3.91 -13.23 -8.81
N TYR A 16 2.62 -13.05 -8.57
CA TYR A 16 1.60 -14.09 -8.45
C TYR A 16 0.25 -13.55 -8.93
N GLU A 17 -0.71 -14.45 -9.18
CA GLU A 17 -2.05 -14.11 -9.69
C GLU A 17 -3.10 -14.59 -8.70
N ILE A 18 -3.69 -13.65 -7.96
CA ILE A 18 -4.63 -13.94 -6.87
C ILE A 18 -6.02 -13.35 -7.10
N ASN A 19 -6.17 -12.57 -8.17
CA ASN A 19 -7.44 -12.02 -8.64
C ASN A 19 -7.43 -11.97 -10.19
N PRO A 20 -8.61 -11.90 -10.85
CA PRO A 20 -8.73 -11.99 -12.31
C PRO A 20 -8.02 -10.89 -13.12
N TRP A 21 -7.60 -9.79 -12.47
CA TRP A 21 -6.95 -8.65 -13.12
C TRP A 21 -5.43 -8.82 -13.21
N MET A 22 -4.87 -9.70 -12.38
CA MET A 22 -3.44 -9.98 -12.37
C MET A 22 -3.03 -10.81 -13.58
N ASN A 23 -1.93 -10.41 -14.22
CA ASN A 23 -1.33 -11.13 -15.33
C ASN A 23 0.19 -10.90 -15.29
N ARG A 24 0.96 -11.97 -15.03
CA ARG A 24 2.43 -11.89 -14.91
C ARG A 24 3.15 -11.46 -16.19
N ALA A 25 2.49 -11.58 -17.35
CA ALA A 25 3.05 -11.10 -18.62
C ALA A 25 2.91 -9.57 -18.79
N ARG A 26 2.18 -8.87 -17.91
CA ARG A 26 2.07 -7.40 -17.94
C ARG A 26 3.08 -6.76 -17.00
N ALA A 27 4.01 -6.01 -17.58
CA ALA A 27 4.98 -5.22 -16.81
C ALA A 27 4.36 -3.90 -16.34
N GLY A 28 4.61 -3.53 -15.08
CA GLY A 28 4.18 -2.27 -14.47
C GLY A 28 5.05 -1.06 -14.86
N GLN A 29 5.43 -0.91 -16.13
CA GLN A 29 6.42 0.09 -16.58
C GLN A 29 6.04 1.54 -16.25
N LEU A 30 4.73 1.84 -16.16
CA LEU A 30 4.22 3.17 -15.84
C LEU A 30 3.91 3.37 -14.35
N CYS A 31 4.07 2.35 -13.51
CA CYS A 31 3.62 2.35 -12.12
C CYS A 31 4.22 3.52 -11.33
N GLN A 32 5.53 3.73 -11.44
CA GLN A 32 6.23 4.83 -10.77
C GLN A 32 5.68 6.21 -11.18
N LYS A 33 5.45 6.43 -12.48
CA LYS A 33 4.90 7.70 -12.98
C LYS A 33 3.47 7.91 -12.49
N GLN A 34 2.62 6.89 -12.60
CA GLN A 34 1.22 6.95 -12.19
C GLN A 34 1.08 7.17 -10.68
N TRP A 35 1.89 6.49 -9.88
CA TRP A 35 1.89 6.65 -8.43
C TRP A 35 2.33 8.07 -8.03
N LYS A 36 3.39 8.62 -8.64
CA LYS A 36 3.83 10.00 -8.36
C LYS A 36 2.74 11.03 -8.70
N GLN A 37 2.01 10.81 -9.79
CA GLN A 37 0.87 11.66 -10.17
C GLN A 37 -0.28 11.56 -9.14
N LEU A 38 -0.59 10.35 -8.66
CA LEU A 38 -1.59 10.16 -7.60
C LEU A 38 -1.17 10.85 -6.30
N HIS A 39 0.07 10.63 -5.86
CA HIS A 39 0.62 11.24 -4.65
C HIS A 39 0.56 12.77 -4.72
N ALA A 40 1.08 13.35 -5.80
CA ALA A 40 1.02 14.80 -6.02
C ALA A 40 -0.42 15.32 -5.99
N ARG A 41 -1.35 14.62 -6.67
CA ARG A 41 -2.74 15.07 -6.73
C ARG A 41 -3.44 15.02 -5.38
N LEU A 42 -3.13 14.04 -4.54
CA LEU A 42 -3.68 13.95 -3.18
C LEU A 42 -3.10 15.04 -2.27
N SER A 43 -1.80 15.33 -2.39
CA SER A 43 -1.16 16.44 -1.68
C SER A 43 -1.75 17.80 -2.08
N ASP A 44 -2.06 18.01 -3.36
CA ASP A 44 -2.71 19.24 -3.86
C ASP A 44 -4.15 19.44 -3.35
N LEU A 45 -4.79 18.36 -2.86
CA LEU A 45 -6.16 18.38 -2.33
C LEU A 45 -6.19 18.54 -0.79
N ASP A 46 -5.12 19.09 -0.21
CA ASP A 46 -4.95 19.30 1.24
C ASP A 46 -5.12 18.01 2.07
N CYS A 47 -4.76 16.86 1.49
CA CYS A 47 -4.64 15.61 2.24
C CYS A 47 -3.24 15.51 2.87
N GLU A 48 -3.19 15.13 4.14
CA GLU A 48 -1.94 14.75 4.78
C GLU A 48 -1.60 13.32 4.37
N VAL A 49 -0.51 13.15 3.63
CA VAL A 49 -0.10 11.86 3.09
C VAL A 49 1.08 11.32 3.88
N HIS A 50 0.87 10.23 4.59
CA HIS A 50 1.90 9.46 5.28
C HIS A 50 2.42 8.36 4.36
N LEU A 51 3.74 8.22 4.30
CA LEU A 51 4.40 7.18 3.49
C LEU A 51 4.97 6.08 4.38
N ILE A 52 4.70 4.84 4.02
CA ILE A 52 5.40 3.67 4.57
C ILE A 52 6.49 3.21 3.61
N SER A 53 7.62 2.75 4.15
CA SER A 53 8.71 2.23 3.32
C SER A 53 8.31 0.90 2.67
N PRO A 54 8.48 0.76 1.35
CA PRO A 54 8.22 -0.50 0.67
C PRO A 54 9.28 -1.54 1.06
N GLN A 55 8.94 -2.83 0.96
CA GLN A 55 9.83 -3.92 1.34
C GLN A 55 10.08 -4.86 0.14
N PRO A 56 11.32 -5.31 -0.09
CA PRO A 56 11.62 -6.32 -1.11
C PRO A 56 10.80 -7.59 -0.91
N GLY A 57 10.30 -8.17 -1.99
CA GLY A 57 9.49 -9.39 -1.98
C GLY A 57 8.06 -9.22 -1.46
N LEU A 58 7.60 -7.99 -1.20
CA LEU A 58 6.21 -7.67 -0.83
C LEU A 58 5.58 -6.70 -1.85
N PRO A 59 5.32 -7.16 -3.09
CA PRO A 59 4.90 -6.28 -4.19
C PRO A 59 3.55 -5.59 -3.96
N ASP A 60 2.67 -6.21 -3.17
CA ASP A 60 1.31 -5.71 -2.90
C ASP A 60 1.24 -4.62 -1.80
N MET A 61 2.37 -4.23 -1.19
CA MET A 61 2.36 -3.18 -0.15
C MET A 61 1.82 -1.83 -0.65
N VAL A 62 1.86 -1.59 -1.97
CA VAL A 62 1.27 -0.40 -2.62
C VAL A 62 -0.24 -0.28 -2.40
N PHE A 63 -0.94 -1.38 -2.10
CA PHE A 63 -2.38 -1.42 -1.83
C PHE A 63 -2.68 -1.22 -0.35
N THR A 64 -2.30 -0.06 0.19
CA THR A 64 -2.43 0.30 1.62
C THR A 64 -3.87 0.25 2.13
N ALA A 65 -4.88 0.36 1.26
CA ALA A 65 -6.29 0.16 1.61
C ALA A 65 -6.56 -1.23 2.23
N ASN A 66 -5.73 -2.24 1.91
CA ASN A 66 -5.87 -3.59 2.46
C ASN A 66 -5.10 -3.80 3.77
N ALA A 67 -4.46 -2.77 4.33
CA ALA A 67 -3.72 -2.87 5.59
C ALA A 67 -4.65 -3.19 6.78
N GLY A 68 -5.84 -2.58 6.77
CA GLY A 68 -6.82 -2.73 7.84
C GLY A 68 -7.92 -1.67 7.76
N LEU A 69 -8.85 -1.75 8.69
CA LEU A 69 -9.93 -0.77 8.87
C LEU A 69 -9.58 0.17 10.02
N THR A 70 -9.65 1.47 9.76
CA THR A 70 -9.37 2.52 10.75
C THR A 70 -10.66 3.16 11.25
N VAL A 71 -10.81 3.33 12.56
CA VAL A 71 -11.88 4.11 13.19
C VAL A 71 -11.26 5.01 14.26
N GLY A 72 -11.18 6.31 13.98
CA GLY A 72 -10.35 7.23 14.77
C GLY A 72 -8.90 6.77 14.76
N ALA A 73 -8.27 6.72 15.94
CA ALA A 73 -6.89 6.26 16.11
C ALA A 73 -6.74 4.73 16.18
N ASN A 74 -7.83 3.95 16.04
CA ASN A 74 -7.77 2.49 16.14
C ASN A 74 -7.66 1.85 14.75
N LEU A 75 -6.73 0.90 14.59
CA LEU A 75 -6.61 0.04 13.41
C LEU A 75 -6.96 -1.40 13.75
N SER A 76 -7.94 -1.93 13.02
CA SER A 76 -8.22 -3.36 12.94
C SER A 76 -7.50 -3.93 11.71
N PRO A 77 -6.40 -4.67 11.89
CA PRO A 77 -5.59 -5.14 10.76
C PRO A 77 -6.31 -6.26 10.00
N VAL A 78 -6.22 -6.22 8.67
CA VAL A 78 -6.70 -7.33 7.82
C VAL A 78 -5.65 -8.43 7.76
N ILE A 79 -6.08 -9.69 7.76
CA ILE A 79 -5.22 -10.84 7.48
C ILE A 79 -5.63 -11.40 6.13
N PHE A 80 -4.73 -11.38 5.16
CA PHE A 80 -4.99 -12.00 3.87
C PHE A 80 -5.13 -13.52 4.02
N ALA A 81 -6.23 -14.06 3.47
CA ALA A 81 -6.44 -15.50 3.36
C ALA A 81 -5.41 -16.15 2.41
N ILE A 82 -4.93 -15.39 1.43
CA ILE A 82 -4.02 -15.86 0.39
C ILE A 82 -2.58 -15.79 0.91
N ARG A 83 -1.90 -16.95 0.90
CA ARG A 83 -0.56 -17.10 1.50
C ARG A 83 0.46 -16.11 0.96
N SER A 84 0.48 -15.89 -0.36
CA SER A 84 1.45 -14.99 -1.01
C SER A 84 1.31 -13.53 -0.56
N ALA A 85 0.10 -13.08 -0.22
CA ALA A 85 -0.16 -11.72 0.23
C ALA A 85 -0.10 -11.53 1.76
N ARG A 86 0.06 -12.61 2.53
CA ARG A 86 -0.05 -12.59 4.01
C ARG A 86 1.09 -11.85 4.70
N ALA A 87 2.27 -11.79 4.09
CA ALA A 87 3.40 -11.05 4.66
C ALA A 87 3.18 -9.53 4.58
N SER A 88 2.47 -9.06 3.56
CA SER A 88 2.13 -7.64 3.38
C SER A 88 1.27 -7.10 4.52
N SER A 89 0.31 -7.86 5.06
CA SER A 89 -0.52 -7.37 6.17
C SER A 89 0.27 -7.11 7.46
N ARG A 90 1.29 -7.91 7.73
CA ARG A 90 2.15 -7.73 8.92
C ARG A 90 3.02 -6.47 8.76
N SER A 91 3.55 -6.25 7.56
CA SER A 91 4.34 -5.06 7.22
C SER A 91 3.51 -3.78 7.32
N SER A 92 2.30 -3.77 6.74
CA SER A 92 1.41 -2.60 6.78
C SER A 92 0.98 -2.20 8.19
N ARG A 93 0.74 -3.17 9.10
CA ARG A 93 0.44 -2.89 10.50
C ARG A 93 1.58 -2.15 11.21
N ASN A 94 2.82 -2.61 11.01
CA ASN A 94 3.99 -1.96 11.60
C ASN A 94 4.18 -0.54 11.02
N GLY A 95 3.97 -0.38 9.71
CA GLY A 95 4.03 0.92 9.05
C GLY A 95 2.99 1.90 9.58
N TRP A 96 1.75 1.45 9.81
CA TRP A 96 0.68 2.29 10.33
C TRP A 96 0.98 2.78 11.75
N ASN A 97 1.40 1.88 12.65
CA ASN A 97 1.78 2.25 14.02
C ASN A 97 2.91 3.30 14.05
N ASN A 98 3.87 3.23 13.12
CA ASN A 98 4.94 4.22 13.03
C ASN A 98 4.48 5.55 12.44
N ALA A 99 3.46 5.53 11.56
CA ALA A 99 2.89 6.73 10.96
C ALA A 99 2.00 7.51 11.95
N THR A 100 1.29 6.83 12.84
CA THR A 100 0.34 7.41 13.81
C THR A 100 0.93 7.67 15.21
N MET A 101 2.20 7.27 15.46
CA MET A 101 2.95 7.65 16.67
C MET A 101 3.60 9.05 16.60
N LYS A 102 3.26 9.84 15.58
CA LYS A 102 3.60 11.26 15.48
C LYS A 102 2.40 12.11 15.87
#